data_AF-A0A970TWA6-F1
#
_entry.id   AF-A0A970TWA6-F1
#
_cell.length_a   1.000
_cell.length_b   1.000
_cell.length_c   1.000
_cell.angle_alpha   90.00
_cell.angle_beta   90.00
_cell.angle_gamma   90.00
#
_symmetry.space_group_name_H-M   'P 1'
#
loop_
_entity.id
_entity.type
_entity.pdbx_description
1 polymer ?
#
loop_
_entity_poly.entity_id
_entity_poly.type
_entity_poly.pdbx_seq_one_letter_code
_entity_poly.pdbx_strand_id
1 'polypeptide(L)'
;YDGRTTRQILSFCYDPNFNLTYWEGVQANYGASYLFMRYILERQGPEFVRTLIDEPLGGAHGLAAALASVGSSNTFESLFDDWVVTNFLNGRLRQLWPYHYSGLSVSVEPVALAGPEPILNEAWVANYGAVYLDFPPTSDGVPFQVVVDGEVESSLQAALLAWDSAGILTPWVTRLDLVNSEAADTVSAPAGYDRHTLAVWSRGTVGSPSFWPFRYSGAPDPPGGTQFLDMGGSDIFYPAAAVLLARGVINGREVPAGAGLWYFAGKENVTRAQFAKMIMLAIDRHTPEIDNEDNPTFPDVRVYDANGYPYDYIEEAVAEGIVKGYKNGLFGPNDSITRAQLVLMIVRGAAAVDKPLPTYTGGERVFTDVPRSHPYYREIMTAYEAGILGGYSDGTFRPYSKASRNHVAKMTAELIGCLDGATPPEGTF
;
A
#
# COMPACT_ATOMS: atom_id res chain seq x y z
N TYR A 1 36.73 -13.92 -20.73
CA TYR A 1 36.52 -12.90 -21.77
C TYR A 1 37.54 -11.78 -21.58
N ASP A 2 37.80 -10.95 -22.59
CA ASP A 2 38.86 -9.92 -22.55
C ASP A 2 38.43 -8.65 -21.77
N GLY A 3 39.33 -7.67 -21.68
CA GLY A 3 39.05 -6.40 -21.00
C GLY A 3 37.96 -5.55 -21.66
N ARG A 4 37.64 -5.77 -22.94
CA ARG A 4 36.57 -5.06 -23.65
C ARG A 4 35.20 -5.59 -23.24
N THR A 5 35.00 -6.91 -23.29
CA THR A 5 33.75 -7.53 -22.85
C THR A 5 33.46 -7.22 -21.39
N THR A 6 34.49 -7.21 -20.55
CA THR A 6 34.36 -6.86 -19.12
C THR A 6 33.77 -5.44 -18.94
N ARG A 7 34.29 -4.44 -19.67
CA ARG A 7 33.76 -3.06 -19.60
C ARG A 7 32.32 -2.96 -20.11
N GLN A 8 31.97 -3.70 -21.15
CA GLN A 8 30.61 -3.73 -21.69
C GLN A 8 29.62 -4.32 -20.69
N ILE A 9 29.97 -5.45 -20.06
CA ILE A 9 29.17 -6.07 -19.00
C ILE A 9 28.99 -5.12 -17.81
N LEU A 10 30.07 -4.49 -17.35
CA LEU A 10 30.01 -3.52 -16.26
C LEU A 10 29.10 -2.34 -16.61
N SER A 11 29.21 -1.82 -17.84
CA SER A 11 28.33 -0.74 -18.31
C SER A 11 26.85 -1.11 -18.27
N PHE A 12 26.49 -2.37 -18.56
CA PHE A 12 25.12 -2.87 -18.37
C PHE A 12 24.76 -3.00 -16.89
N CYS A 13 25.68 -3.48 -16.04
CA CYS A 13 25.40 -3.68 -14.62
C CYS A 13 25.14 -2.35 -13.90
N TYR A 14 25.82 -1.27 -14.30
CA TYR A 14 25.63 0.07 -13.74
C TYR A 14 24.30 0.72 -14.16
N ASP A 15 23.83 0.45 -15.38
CA ASP A 15 22.59 1.00 -15.90
C ASP A 15 21.87 -0.07 -16.73
N PRO A 16 21.08 -0.95 -16.08
CA PRO A 16 20.37 -2.02 -16.77
C PRO A 16 19.07 -1.54 -17.45
N ASN A 17 18.70 -0.27 -17.28
CA ASN A 17 17.43 0.27 -17.77
C ASN A 17 17.53 0.84 -19.19
N PHE A 18 18.04 0.03 -20.12
CA PHE A 18 17.99 0.35 -21.55
C PHE A 18 17.35 -0.79 -22.32
N ASN A 19 16.94 -0.46 -23.53
CA ASN A 19 16.18 -1.36 -24.36
C ASN A 19 17.08 -2.42 -25.03
N LEU A 20 16.89 -3.69 -24.67
CA LEU A 20 17.62 -4.81 -25.30
C LEU A 20 17.32 -4.95 -26.79
N THR A 21 16.13 -4.52 -27.23
CA THR A 21 15.63 -4.72 -28.60
C THR A 21 15.78 -3.49 -29.51
N TYR A 22 16.13 -2.33 -28.95
CA TYR A 22 16.38 -1.09 -29.68
C TYR A 22 17.86 -0.71 -29.55
N TRP A 23 18.59 -0.76 -30.67
CA TRP A 23 20.04 -0.66 -30.66
C TRP A 23 20.54 0.78 -30.76
N GLU A 24 21.14 1.29 -29.68
CA GLU A 24 21.69 2.65 -29.61
C GLU A 24 23.21 2.69 -29.80
N GLY A 25 23.87 1.53 -29.84
CA GLY A 25 25.31 1.41 -30.01
C GLY A 25 26.13 1.81 -28.78
N VAL A 26 25.52 1.89 -27.60
CA VAL A 26 26.24 2.17 -26.34
C VAL A 26 26.88 0.90 -25.78
N GLN A 27 27.89 1.06 -24.92
CA GLN A 27 28.63 -0.09 -24.34
C GLN A 27 27.70 -1.06 -23.60
N ALA A 28 26.68 -0.52 -22.94
CA ALA A 28 25.68 -1.28 -22.22
C ALA A 28 24.91 -2.24 -23.16
N ASN A 29 24.51 -1.81 -24.37
CA ASN A 29 23.83 -2.68 -25.35
C ASN A 29 24.64 -3.95 -25.63
N TYR A 30 25.95 -3.80 -25.86
CA TYR A 30 26.84 -4.96 -26.09
C TYR A 30 26.95 -5.86 -24.85
N GLY A 31 26.97 -5.27 -23.65
CA GLY A 31 26.99 -6.00 -22.39
C GLY A 31 25.74 -6.85 -22.18
N ALA A 32 24.56 -6.25 -22.34
CA ALA A 32 23.29 -6.97 -22.26
C ALA A 32 23.17 -8.07 -23.30
N SER A 33 23.48 -7.80 -24.58
CA SER A 33 23.40 -8.83 -25.61
C SER A 33 24.34 -9.99 -25.33
N TYR A 34 25.55 -9.73 -24.85
CA TYR A 34 26.48 -10.79 -24.44
C TYR A 34 25.89 -11.65 -23.31
N LEU A 35 25.38 -11.01 -22.25
CA LEU A 35 24.81 -11.71 -21.10
C LEU A 35 23.54 -12.48 -21.46
N PHE A 36 22.69 -11.92 -22.30
CA PHE A 36 21.46 -12.59 -22.73
C PHE A 36 21.77 -13.81 -23.61
N MET A 37 22.70 -13.69 -24.56
CA MET A 37 23.18 -14.83 -25.34
C MET A 37 23.87 -15.89 -24.47
N ARG A 38 24.61 -15.45 -23.44
CA ARG A 38 25.20 -16.36 -22.46
C ARG A 38 24.13 -17.10 -21.67
N TYR A 39 23.07 -16.42 -21.24
CA TYR A 39 21.93 -17.01 -20.55
C TYR A 39 21.25 -18.07 -21.42
N ILE A 40 20.92 -17.71 -22.67
CA ILE A 40 20.30 -18.61 -23.65
C ILE A 40 21.15 -19.87 -23.87
N LEU A 41 22.47 -19.72 -24.06
CA LEU A 41 23.39 -20.84 -24.22
C LEU A 41 23.34 -21.80 -23.03
N GLU A 42 23.28 -21.28 -21.79
CA GLU A 42 23.22 -22.10 -20.59
C GLU A 42 21.87 -22.77 -20.36
N ARG A 43 20.78 -22.25 -20.94
CA ARG A 43 19.43 -22.79 -20.79
C ARG A 43 19.03 -23.75 -21.90
N GLN A 44 19.38 -23.43 -23.14
CA GLN A 44 19.00 -24.20 -24.33
C GLN A 44 20.14 -25.08 -24.87
N GLY A 45 21.38 -24.82 -24.44
CA GLY A 45 22.56 -25.58 -24.85
C GLY A 45 23.20 -25.11 -26.16
N PRO A 46 24.39 -25.66 -26.51
CA PRO A 46 25.17 -25.22 -27.66
C PRO A 46 24.53 -25.57 -29.01
N GLU A 47 23.78 -26.66 -29.10
CA GLU A 47 23.09 -27.05 -30.35
C GLU A 47 21.99 -26.03 -30.71
N PHE A 48 21.24 -25.56 -29.71
CA PHE A 48 20.27 -24.50 -29.91
C PHE A 48 20.92 -23.22 -30.44
N VAL A 49 22.09 -22.84 -29.91
CA VAL A 49 22.80 -21.65 -30.39
C VAL A 49 23.22 -21.79 -31.86
N ARG A 50 23.55 -23.00 -32.32
CA ARG A 50 23.79 -23.24 -33.76
C ARG A 50 22.51 -23.04 -34.56
N THR A 51 21.40 -23.63 -34.12
CA THR A 51 20.09 -23.42 -34.75
C THR A 51 19.72 -21.94 -34.84
N LEU A 52 19.95 -21.18 -33.78
CA LEU A 52 19.70 -19.74 -33.76
C LEU A 52 20.60 -18.95 -34.73
N ILE A 53 21.87 -19.37 -34.90
CA ILE A 53 22.79 -18.75 -35.87
C ILE A 53 22.36 -19.06 -37.32
N ASP A 54 21.83 -20.25 -37.56
CA ASP A 54 21.36 -20.69 -38.88
C ASP A 54 19.98 -20.11 -39.26
N GLU A 55 19.27 -19.50 -38.30
CA GLU A 55 17.95 -18.92 -38.51
C GLU A 55 18.03 -17.63 -39.36
N PRO A 56 17.36 -17.56 -40.53
CA PRO A 56 17.41 -16.38 -41.40
C PRO A 56 16.73 -15.14 -40.82
N LEU A 57 15.82 -15.29 -39.85
CA LEU A 57 15.17 -14.17 -39.19
C LEU A 57 16.09 -13.53 -38.13
N GLY A 58 16.05 -12.19 -38.05
CA GLY A 58 16.82 -11.43 -37.06
C GLY A 58 16.08 -11.21 -35.74
N GLY A 59 16.85 -10.92 -34.68
CA GLY A 59 16.33 -10.44 -33.40
C GLY A 59 15.37 -11.42 -32.71
N ALA A 60 14.33 -10.87 -32.06
CA ALA A 60 13.35 -11.66 -31.31
C ALA A 60 12.58 -12.68 -32.18
N HIS A 61 12.31 -12.34 -33.45
CA HIS A 61 11.62 -13.26 -34.38
C HIS A 61 12.49 -14.48 -34.71
N GLY A 62 13.79 -14.28 -34.92
CA GLY A 62 14.72 -15.39 -35.12
C GLY A 62 14.83 -16.28 -33.88
N LEU A 63 14.90 -15.68 -32.69
CA LEU A 63 14.90 -16.46 -31.46
C LEU A 63 13.62 -17.27 -31.28
N ALA A 64 12.46 -16.68 -31.54
CA ALA A 64 11.17 -17.37 -31.46
C ALA A 64 11.08 -18.54 -32.46
N ALA A 65 11.53 -18.33 -33.71
CA ALA A 65 11.56 -19.38 -34.72
C ALA A 65 12.50 -20.54 -34.33
N ALA A 66 13.71 -20.22 -33.86
CA ALA A 66 14.66 -21.21 -33.37
C ALA A 66 14.09 -22.01 -32.19
N LEU A 67 13.48 -21.35 -31.20
CA LEU A 67 12.84 -22.01 -30.05
C LEU A 67 11.71 -22.96 -30.47
N ALA A 68 10.86 -22.52 -31.41
CA ALA A 68 9.79 -23.33 -31.95
C ALA A 68 10.33 -24.56 -32.70
N SER A 69 11.40 -24.42 -33.48
CA SER A 69 12.00 -25.50 -34.27
C SER A 69 12.54 -26.66 -33.42
N VAL A 70 13.00 -26.36 -32.19
CA VAL A 70 13.50 -27.37 -31.25
C VAL A 70 12.43 -27.84 -30.26
N GLY A 71 11.19 -27.36 -30.39
CA GLY A 71 10.10 -27.68 -29.48
C GLY A 71 10.31 -27.16 -28.04
N SER A 72 11.05 -26.06 -27.86
CA SER A 72 11.26 -25.45 -26.54
C SER A 72 9.94 -24.90 -26.01
N SER A 73 9.67 -25.10 -24.71
CA SER A 73 8.54 -24.48 -24.03
C SER A 73 8.79 -23.01 -23.67
N ASN A 74 10.02 -22.52 -23.89
CA ASN A 74 10.39 -21.14 -23.62
C ASN A 74 10.02 -20.24 -24.79
N THR A 75 9.69 -18.98 -24.49
CA THR A 75 9.56 -17.90 -25.48
C THR A 75 10.70 -16.90 -25.31
N PHE A 76 10.80 -15.92 -26.21
CA PHE A 76 11.73 -14.81 -26.03
C PHE A 76 11.44 -14.07 -24.72
N GLU A 77 10.16 -13.82 -24.44
CA GLU A 77 9.66 -13.17 -23.25
C GLU A 77 10.00 -13.96 -21.99
N SER A 78 9.73 -15.27 -21.96
CA SER A 78 10.03 -16.07 -20.76
C SER A 78 11.53 -16.14 -20.46
N LEU A 79 12.37 -16.19 -21.50
CA LEU A 79 13.82 -16.13 -21.35
C LEU A 79 14.29 -14.75 -20.89
N PHE A 80 13.65 -13.69 -21.39
CA PHE A 80 13.93 -12.32 -20.97
C PHE A 80 13.56 -12.11 -19.49
N ASP A 81 12.38 -12.57 -19.05
CA ASP A 81 11.92 -12.50 -17.67
C ASP A 81 12.90 -13.19 -16.71
N ASP A 82 13.33 -14.42 -17.05
CA ASP A 82 14.33 -15.13 -16.28
C ASP A 82 15.68 -14.43 -16.27
N TRP A 83 16.09 -13.87 -17.41
CA TRP A 83 17.36 -13.19 -17.55
C TRP A 83 17.43 -11.92 -16.68
N VAL A 84 16.36 -11.14 -16.62
CA VAL A 84 16.23 -9.98 -15.71
C VAL A 84 16.48 -10.41 -14.26
N VAL A 85 15.78 -11.44 -13.78
CA VAL A 85 15.99 -11.95 -12.41
C VAL A 85 17.41 -12.50 -12.21
N THR A 86 17.96 -13.19 -13.22
CA THR A 86 19.31 -13.75 -13.20
C THR A 86 20.38 -12.68 -13.01
N ASN A 87 20.24 -11.54 -13.70
CA ASN A 87 21.21 -10.45 -13.64
C ASN A 87 21.36 -9.86 -12.23
N PHE A 88 20.33 -9.96 -11.40
CA PHE A 88 20.39 -9.55 -10.00
C PHE A 88 20.88 -10.68 -9.08
N LEU A 89 20.28 -11.87 -9.18
CA LEU A 89 20.51 -12.96 -8.23
C LEU A 89 21.83 -13.71 -8.43
N ASN A 90 22.45 -13.64 -9.60
CA ASN A 90 23.69 -14.36 -9.88
C ASN A 90 24.84 -14.04 -8.90
N GLY A 91 24.87 -12.82 -8.35
CA GLY A 91 25.87 -12.39 -7.36
C GLY A 91 25.64 -12.91 -5.93
N ARG A 92 24.59 -13.69 -5.67
CA ARG A 92 24.22 -14.13 -4.31
C ARG A 92 24.91 -15.44 -3.92
N LEU A 93 25.20 -15.56 -2.62
CA LEU A 93 25.95 -16.71 -2.05
C LEU A 93 25.25 -18.05 -2.28
N ARG A 94 23.91 -18.08 -2.20
CA ARG A 94 23.09 -19.23 -2.56
C ARG A 94 22.49 -19.03 -3.94
N GLN A 95 22.83 -19.92 -4.86
CA GLN A 95 22.29 -19.90 -6.21
C GLN A 95 20.90 -20.54 -6.23
N LEU A 96 19.93 -19.84 -6.80
CA LEU A 96 18.61 -20.35 -7.11
C LEU A 96 18.56 -20.69 -8.60
N TRP A 97 18.19 -21.91 -8.98
CA TRP A 97 17.94 -22.25 -10.38
C TRP A 97 16.59 -21.66 -10.82
N PRO A 98 16.46 -21.03 -12.00
CA PRO A 98 17.45 -20.87 -13.07
C PRO A 98 18.22 -19.53 -13.04
N TYR A 99 18.35 -18.86 -11.90
CA TYR A 99 18.85 -17.47 -11.80
C TYR A 99 20.35 -17.34 -11.48
N HIS A 100 21.20 -17.94 -12.30
CA HIS A 100 22.66 -17.83 -12.19
C HIS A 100 23.35 -18.11 -13.54
N TYR A 101 24.61 -17.69 -13.64
CA TYR A 101 25.53 -18.02 -14.72
C TYR A 101 26.62 -18.95 -14.21
N SER A 102 26.96 -19.96 -14.99
CA SER A 102 28.08 -20.85 -14.67
C SER A 102 29.42 -20.16 -14.94
N GLY A 103 30.24 -19.99 -13.89
CA GLY A 103 31.60 -19.46 -14.00
C GLY A 103 31.70 -17.97 -14.34
N LEU A 104 30.60 -17.22 -14.21
CA LEU A 104 30.54 -15.78 -14.51
C LEU A 104 29.90 -15.04 -13.34
N SER A 105 30.65 -14.13 -12.72
CA SER A 105 30.13 -13.24 -11.67
C SER A 105 29.64 -11.94 -12.29
N VAL A 106 28.35 -11.70 -12.14
CA VAL A 106 27.57 -10.57 -12.68
C VAL A 106 26.53 -10.23 -11.62
N SER A 107 26.40 -8.95 -11.30
CA SER A 107 25.33 -8.44 -10.45
C SER A 107 25.03 -7.02 -10.89
N VAL A 108 23.80 -6.77 -11.35
CA VAL A 108 23.32 -5.41 -11.61
C VAL A 108 23.30 -4.60 -10.32
N GLU A 109 23.63 -3.32 -10.41
CA GLU A 109 23.57 -2.40 -9.28
C GLU A 109 22.15 -1.87 -9.13
N PRO A 110 21.45 -2.18 -8.02
CA PRO A 110 20.11 -1.64 -7.80
C PRO A 110 20.19 -0.20 -7.30
N VAL A 111 19.09 0.54 -7.49
CA VAL A 111 18.88 1.85 -6.88
C VAL A 111 18.50 1.65 -5.43
N ALA A 112 19.39 2.03 -4.51
CA ALA A 112 19.11 2.00 -3.08
C ALA A 112 18.04 3.03 -2.71
N LEU A 113 16.98 2.57 -2.04
CA LEU A 113 15.90 3.40 -1.55
C LEU A 113 16.17 3.87 -0.13
N ALA A 114 15.63 5.04 0.21
CA ALA A 114 15.66 5.58 1.56
C ALA A 114 14.39 6.39 1.82
N GLY A 115 13.88 6.33 3.04
CA GLY A 115 12.69 7.07 3.44
C GLY A 115 11.98 6.40 4.61
N PRO A 116 10.96 7.06 5.19
CA PRO A 116 10.06 6.41 6.12
C PRO A 116 9.27 5.32 5.39
N GLU A 117 9.05 4.20 6.04
CA GLU A 117 8.14 3.17 5.54
C GLU A 117 6.69 3.63 5.75
N PRO A 118 5.80 3.38 4.77
CA PRO A 118 6.06 2.70 3.50
C PRO A 118 6.80 3.61 2.53
N ILE A 119 7.78 3.06 1.81
CA ILE A 119 8.50 3.84 0.80
C ILE A 119 7.63 3.91 -0.45
N LEU A 120 7.05 5.08 -0.69
CA LEU A 120 6.26 5.41 -1.88
C LEU A 120 7.08 6.28 -2.84
N ASN A 121 7.19 5.87 -4.11
CA ASN A 121 7.83 6.69 -5.13
C ASN A 121 7.33 6.33 -6.55
N GLU A 122 7.85 7.05 -7.54
CA GLU A 122 7.67 6.82 -8.96
C GLU A 122 9.01 6.47 -9.63
N ALA A 123 8.96 5.63 -10.66
CA ALA A 123 10.09 5.29 -11.51
C ALA A 123 9.62 5.07 -12.95
N TRP A 124 10.56 4.89 -13.89
CA TRP A 124 10.27 4.56 -15.28
C TRP A 124 11.17 3.43 -15.76
N VAL A 125 10.65 2.60 -16.65
CA VAL A 125 11.40 1.50 -17.26
C VAL A 125 11.36 1.58 -18.78
N ALA A 126 12.51 1.41 -19.41
CA ALA A 126 12.62 1.28 -20.85
C ALA A 126 11.94 -0.02 -21.30
N ASN A 127 11.32 0.00 -22.47
CA ASN A 127 10.85 -1.22 -23.12
C ASN A 127 12.00 -2.24 -23.26
N TYR A 128 11.81 -3.50 -22.85
CA TYR A 128 12.88 -4.50 -22.74
C TYR A 128 14.14 -4.04 -21.98
N GLY A 129 14.00 -3.09 -21.06
CA GLY A 129 14.96 -2.78 -20.00
C GLY A 129 14.44 -3.21 -18.63
N ALA A 130 15.23 -3.01 -17.58
CA ALA A 130 14.82 -3.33 -16.21
C ALA A 130 15.35 -2.32 -15.19
N VAL A 131 14.54 -2.07 -14.15
CA VAL A 131 14.90 -1.29 -12.96
C VAL A 131 14.92 -2.22 -11.75
N TYR A 132 15.87 -2.03 -10.85
CA TYR A 132 16.00 -2.77 -9.60
C TYR A 132 16.00 -1.77 -8.44
N LEU A 133 15.04 -1.88 -7.55
CA LEU A 133 14.80 -0.94 -6.45
C LEU A 133 15.05 -1.68 -5.13
N ASP A 134 16.11 -1.32 -4.42
CA ASP A 134 16.54 -2.02 -3.19
C ASP A 134 16.00 -1.30 -1.96
N PHE A 135 15.09 -1.95 -1.23
CA PHE A 135 14.51 -1.41 -0.01
C PHE A 135 15.53 -1.45 1.14
N PRO A 136 15.38 -0.58 2.16
CA PRO A 136 16.18 -0.66 3.38
C PRO A 136 16.12 -2.05 4.02
N PRO A 137 17.18 -2.47 4.74
CA PRO A 137 17.16 -3.73 5.47
C PRO A 137 16.03 -3.78 6.50
N THR A 138 15.38 -4.94 6.59
CA THR A 138 14.28 -5.20 7.54
C THR A 138 14.72 -6.19 8.61
N SER A 139 14.00 -6.29 9.73
CA SER A 139 14.31 -7.30 10.74
C SER A 139 14.02 -8.71 10.24
N ASP A 140 14.92 -9.65 10.53
CA ASP A 140 14.74 -11.07 10.27
C ASP A 140 13.52 -11.60 11.04
N GLY A 141 12.38 -11.74 10.37
CA GLY A 141 11.17 -12.30 10.99
C GLY A 141 9.84 -11.70 10.54
N VAL A 142 9.87 -10.66 9.70
CA VAL A 142 8.65 -10.07 9.15
C VAL A 142 8.54 -10.34 7.65
N PRO A 143 7.34 -10.62 7.11
CA PRO A 143 7.14 -10.64 5.67
C PRO A 143 7.35 -9.24 5.08
N PHE A 144 7.49 -9.14 3.77
CA PHE A 144 7.63 -7.85 3.08
C PHE A 144 6.62 -7.77 1.96
N GLN A 145 5.95 -6.64 1.77
CA GLN A 145 5.04 -6.44 0.65
C GLN A 145 5.48 -5.27 -0.19
N VAL A 146 5.23 -5.42 -1.49
CA VAL A 146 5.38 -4.37 -2.48
C VAL A 146 4.10 -4.28 -3.29
N VAL A 147 3.71 -3.05 -3.60
CA VAL A 147 2.64 -2.74 -4.54
C VAL A 147 3.27 -2.03 -5.74
N VAL A 148 2.87 -2.43 -6.94
CA VAL A 148 3.32 -1.82 -8.20
C VAL A 148 2.09 -1.41 -9.01
N ASP A 149 2.10 -0.18 -9.49
CA ASP A 149 1.00 0.42 -10.25
C ASP A 149 1.56 1.06 -11.53
N GLY A 150 1.14 0.53 -12.68
CA GLY A 150 1.56 0.99 -14.01
C GLY A 150 0.43 1.69 -14.75
N GLU A 151 0.76 2.48 -15.77
CA GLU A 151 -0.27 3.04 -16.65
C GLU A 151 -1.04 1.92 -17.38
N VAL A 152 -2.33 2.16 -17.66
CA VAL A 152 -3.15 1.28 -18.50
C VAL A 152 -2.45 1.07 -19.85
N GLU A 153 -2.48 -0.17 -20.36
CA GLU A 153 -1.73 -0.64 -21.54
C GLU A 153 -0.21 -0.75 -21.39
N SER A 154 0.36 -0.40 -20.23
CA SER A 154 1.79 -0.65 -20.01
C SER A 154 2.06 -2.16 -20.07
N SER A 155 3.16 -2.56 -20.70
CA SER A 155 3.51 -3.98 -20.81
C SER A 155 4.44 -4.36 -19.67
N LEU A 156 4.13 -3.97 -18.43
CA LEU A 156 5.03 -4.13 -17.29
C LEU A 156 4.97 -5.54 -16.69
N GLN A 157 6.08 -5.92 -16.08
CA GLN A 157 6.25 -7.13 -15.29
C GLN A 157 7.08 -6.77 -14.07
N ALA A 158 6.90 -7.53 -12.99
CA ALA A 158 7.66 -7.32 -11.78
C ALA A 158 8.08 -8.64 -11.13
N ALA A 159 9.10 -8.56 -10.27
CA ALA A 159 9.46 -9.61 -9.34
C ALA A 159 9.91 -8.99 -8.02
N LEU A 160 9.36 -9.48 -6.91
CA LEU A 160 9.92 -9.24 -5.60
C LEU A 160 10.97 -10.30 -5.29
N LEU A 161 12.20 -9.85 -5.09
CA LEU A 161 13.38 -10.67 -4.80
C LEU A 161 13.72 -10.47 -3.32
N ALA A 162 13.56 -11.52 -2.51
CA ALA A 162 13.99 -11.50 -1.12
C ALA A 162 15.25 -12.34 -0.94
N TRP A 163 16.23 -11.81 -0.21
CA TRP A 163 17.50 -12.47 0.00
C TRP A 163 18.05 -12.14 1.38
N ASP A 164 18.88 -13.03 1.88
CA ASP A 164 19.51 -12.90 3.19
C ASP A 164 20.93 -12.36 3.00
N SER A 165 21.28 -11.27 3.69
CA SER A 165 22.60 -10.66 3.60
C SER A 165 23.70 -11.57 4.17
N ALA A 166 23.36 -12.49 5.08
CA ALA A 166 24.29 -13.52 5.56
C ALA A 166 24.49 -14.66 4.54
N GLY A 167 23.64 -14.76 3.51
CA GLY A 167 23.72 -15.79 2.47
C GLY A 167 23.47 -17.21 2.97
N ILE A 168 22.73 -17.35 4.06
CA ILE A 168 22.34 -18.64 4.64
C ILE A 168 21.17 -19.22 3.85
N LEU A 169 20.16 -18.39 3.57
CA LEU A 169 18.95 -18.78 2.85
C LEU A 169 19.12 -18.73 1.33
N THR A 170 18.45 -19.64 0.63
CA THR A 170 18.26 -19.53 -0.82
C THR A 170 17.37 -18.33 -1.10
N PRO A 171 17.69 -17.44 -2.07
CA PRO A 171 16.82 -16.33 -2.43
C PRO A 171 15.39 -16.78 -2.74
N TRP A 172 14.43 -15.91 -2.46
CA TRP A 172 13.02 -16.09 -2.81
C TRP A 172 12.64 -15.15 -3.95
N VAL A 173 11.84 -15.64 -4.89
CA VAL A 173 11.36 -14.87 -6.04
C VAL A 173 9.87 -15.05 -6.17
N THR A 174 9.14 -13.94 -6.19
CA THR A 174 7.72 -13.93 -6.55
C THR A 174 7.50 -13.01 -7.74
N ARG A 175 7.07 -13.60 -8.86
CA ARG A 175 6.78 -12.87 -10.10
C ARG A 175 5.37 -12.34 -10.12
N LEU A 176 5.19 -11.21 -10.80
CA LEU A 176 3.92 -10.63 -11.18
C LEU A 176 3.94 -10.33 -12.67
N ASP A 177 2.99 -10.91 -13.39
CA ASP A 177 2.53 -10.29 -14.62
C ASP A 177 1.57 -9.18 -14.19
N LEU A 178 1.94 -7.93 -14.42
CA LEU A 178 1.10 -6.79 -14.04
C LEU A 178 -0.07 -6.77 -15.01
N VAL A 179 -1.20 -7.37 -14.59
CA VAL A 179 -2.40 -7.42 -15.40
C VAL A 179 -3.00 -6.03 -15.26
N ASN A 180 -2.66 -5.14 -16.20
CA ASN A 180 -3.15 -3.76 -16.25
C ASN A 180 -4.66 -3.69 -16.51
N SER A 181 -5.42 -4.16 -15.54
CA SER A 181 -6.87 -4.08 -15.44
C SER A 181 -7.18 -3.22 -14.23
N GLU A 182 -7.18 -1.90 -14.41
CA GLU A 182 -7.81 -0.92 -13.52
C GLU A 182 -7.36 -0.90 -12.03
N ALA A 183 -6.37 -1.71 -11.61
CA ALA A 183 -5.95 -1.86 -10.22
C ALA A 183 -4.44 -2.15 -10.07
N ALA A 184 -3.85 -1.68 -8.97
CA ALA A 184 -2.48 -1.96 -8.60
C ALA A 184 -2.29 -3.43 -8.16
N ASP A 185 -1.16 -4.03 -8.53
CA ASP A 185 -0.85 -5.42 -8.19
C ASP A 185 0.05 -5.49 -6.95
N THR A 186 -0.24 -6.45 -6.07
CA THR A 186 0.44 -6.63 -4.79
C THR A 186 1.22 -7.94 -4.77
N VAL A 187 2.46 -7.89 -4.31
CA VAL A 187 3.32 -9.07 -4.07
C VAL A 187 3.85 -9.06 -2.65
N SER A 188 4.00 -10.25 -2.08
CA SER A 188 4.63 -10.42 -0.78
C SER A 188 5.77 -11.43 -0.82
N ALA A 189 6.83 -11.15 -0.06
CA ALA A 189 7.88 -12.08 0.28
C ALA A 189 7.64 -12.63 1.69
N PRO A 190 7.97 -13.90 1.94
CA PRO A 190 7.81 -14.51 3.26
C PRO A 190 8.79 -13.91 4.27
N ALA A 191 8.50 -14.11 5.55
CA ALA A 191 9.43 -13.77 6.62
C ALA A 191 10.75 -14.55 6.54
N GLY A 192 11.81 -13.99 7.13
CA GLY A 192 13.13 -14.63 7.28
C GLY A 192 14.22 -14.08 6.37
N TYR A 193 13.91 -13.09 5.52
CA TYR A 193 14.89 -12.36 4.71
C TYR A 193 15.03 -10.93 5.23
N ASP A 194 16.25 -10.41 5.29
CA ASP A 194 16.55 -9.02 5.71
C ASP A 194 16.64 -8.05 4.52
N ARG A 195 16.67 -8.55 3.28
CA ARG A 195 16.82 -7.72 2.08
C ARG A 195 15.74 -8.02 1.05
N HIS A 196 15.23 -6.94 0.46
CA HIS A 196 14.13 -6.97 -0.50
C HIS A 196 14.43 -6.04 -1.66
N THR A 197 14.34 -6.56 -2.87
CA THR A 197 14.56 -5.80 -4.10
C THR A 197 13.39 -6.01 -5.05
N LEU A 198 12.73 -4.93 -5.45
CA LEU A 198 11.73 -4.96 -6.51
C LEU A 198 12.44 -4.82 -7.86
N ALA A 199 12.34 -5.82 -8.71
CA ALA A 199 12.71 -5.73 -10.13
C ALA A 199 11.46 -5.43 -10.96
N VAL A 200 11.50 -4.43 -11.83
CA VAL A 200 10.41 -4.09 -12.78
C VAL A 200 10.99 -4.02 -14.17
N TRP A 201 10.33 -4.64 -15.16
CA TRP A 201 10.72 -4.62 -16.56
C TRP A 201 9.49 -4.49 -17.47
N SER A 202 9.71 -4.35 -18.77
CA SER A 202 8.62 -4.25 -19.76
C SER A 202 8.84 -5.15 -20.97
N ARG A 203 7.73 -5.73 -21.47
CA ARG A 203 7.62 -6.54 -22.70
C ARG A 203 6.70 -5.88 -23.74
N GLY A 204 7.03 -4.66 -24.15
CA GLY A 204 6.28 -3.95 -25.19
C GLY A 204 6.64 -4.43 -26.61
N THR A 205 6.37 -3.59 -27.61
CA THR A 205 6.69 -3.90 -29.01
C THR A 205 8.21 -3.95 -29.23
N VAL A 206 8.72 -5.07 -29.76
CA VAL A 206 10.15 -5.25 -30.09
C VAL A 206 10.65 -4.11 -30.98
N GLY A 207 11.77 -3.49 -30.59
CA GLY A 207 12.39 -2.37 -31.30
C GLY A 207 11.74 -1.01 -31.07
N SER A 208 10.68 -0.91 -30.24
CA SER A 208 10.10 0.39 -29.87
C SER A 208 10.93 1.06 -28.76
N PRO A 209 11.32 2.35 -28.87
CA PRO A 209 12.08 3.08 -27.85
C PRO A 209 11.21 3.60 -26.69
N SER A 210 10.03 3.02 -26.47
CA SER A 210 9.09 3.46 -25.42
C SER A 210 9.66 3.32 -24.01
N PHE A 211 9.16 4.16 -23.11
CA PHE A 211 9.37 4.08 -21.67
C PHE A 211 8.01 4.06 -20.98
N TRP A 212 7.95 3.37 -19.84
CA TRP A 212 6.73 3.20 -19.06
C TRP A 212 6.94 3.70 -17.64
N PRO A 213 6.20 4.73 -17.19
CA PRO A 213 6.22 5.13 -15.80
C PRO A 213 5.45 4.10 -14.94
N PHE A 214 5.84 3.98 -13.68
CA PHE A 214 5.13 3.22 -12.67
C PHE A 214 5.34 3.81 -11.28
N ARG A 215 4.36 3.60 -10.43
CA ARG A 215 4.42 3.85 -8.98
C ARG A 215 4.73 2.57 -8.26
N TYR A 216 5.38 2.71 -7.11
CA TYR A 216 5.57 1.58 -6.21
C TYR A 216 5.50 2.01 -4.75
N SER A 217 5.07 1.09 -3.90
CA SER A 217 5.15 1.18 -2.44
C SER A 217 5.76 -0.09 -1.88
N GLY A 218 6.52 -0.02 -0.79
CA GLY A 218 6.98 -1.22 -0.09
C GLY A 218 7.20 -1.03 1.41
N ALA A 219 6.88 -2.07 2.18
CA ALA A 219 7.00 -2.08 3.63
C ALA A 219 7.14 -3.52 4.20
N PRO A 220 7.84 -3.68 5.34
CA PRO A 220 7.81 -4.90 6.15
C PRO A 220 6.50 -5.04 6.94
N ASP A 221 6.24 -6.27 7.36
CA ASP A 221 5.08 -6.68 8.15
C ASP A 221 3.72 -6.14 7.66
N PRO A 222 3.39 -6.36 6.37
CA PRO A 222 2.10 -6.02 5.79
C PRO A 222 0.98 -6.81 6.51
N PRO A 223 0.05 -6.18 7.25
CA PRO A 223 -0.92 -6.93 8.04
C PRO A 223 -2.06 -7.55 7.21
N GLY A 224 -2.32 -8.85 7.33
CA GLY A 224 -3.26 -9.57 6.45
C GLY A 224 -4.66 -8.94 6.30
N GLY A 225 -5.15 -8.88 5.05
CA GLY A 225 -6.45 -8.31 4.67
C GLY A 225 -6.34 -7.19 3.63
N THR A 226 -7.33 -6.28 3.60
CA THR A 226 -7.25 -5.02 2.85
C THR A 226 -6.38 -4.06 3.65
N GLN A 227 -5.17 -3.82 3.15
CA GLN A 227 -4.19 -2.97 3.83
C GLN A 227 -4.33 -1.53 3.39
N PHE A 228 -4.36 -0.65 4.39
CA PHE A 228 -3.96 0.72 4.18
C PHE A 228 -2.45 0.76 4.03
N LEU A 229 -1.97 1.28 2.90
CA LEU A 229 -0.56 1.28 2.55
C LEU A 229 0.28 1.93 3.64
N ASP A 230 -0.20 2.95 4.35
CA ASP A 230 0.45 3.65 5.47
C ASP A 230 0.25 3.03 6.87
N MET A 231 -0.19 1.77 6.98
CA MET A 231 -0.32 1.08 8.27
C MET A 231 0.32 -0.32 8.25
N GLY A 232 1.30 -0.53 9.14
CA GLY A 232 1.86 -1.85 9.43
C GLY A 232 1.09 -2.59 10.53
N GLY A 233 1.28 -3.91 10.65
CA GLY A 233 0.60 -4.73 11.67
C GLY A 233 0.94 -4.40 13.12
N SER A 234 2.08 -3.73 13.34
CA SER A 234 2.51 -3.22 14.64
C SER A 234 1.99 -1.82 14.99
N ASP A 235 1.28 -1.14 14.07
CA ASP A 235 0.66 0.15 14.37
C ASP A 235 -0.47 -0.03 15.40
N ILE A 236 -0.38 0.69 16.51
CA ILE A 236 -1.34 0.61 17.62
C ILE A 236 -2.79 0.98 17.23
N PHE A 237 -2.98 1.67 16.10
CA PHE A 237 -4.30 2.03 15.56
C PHE A 237 -4.82 1.02 14.54
N TYR A 238 -3.98 0.08 14.08
CA TYR A 238 -4.37 -0.91 13.07
C TYR A 238 -5.56 -1.78 13.50
N PRO A 239 -5.62 -2.34 14.72
CA PRO A 239 -6.78 -3.13 15.14
C PRO A 239 -8.09 -2.36 15.05
N ALA A 240 -8.08 -1.08 15.42
CA ALA A 240 -9.26 -0.23 15.33
C ALA A 240 -9.65 0.05 13.87
N ALA A 241 -8.68 0.39 13.01
CA ALA A 241 -8.92 0.61 11.59
C ALA A 241 -9.48 -0.66 10.90
N ALA A 242 -8.96 -1.83 11.25
CA ALA A 242 -9.42 -3.13 10.74
C ALA A 242 -10.88 -3.42 11.12
N VAL A 243 -11.28 -3.17 12.37
CA VAL A 243 -12.68 -3.30 12.82
C VAL A 243 -13.59 -2.39 12.01
N LEU A 244 -13.21 -1.13 11.82
CA LEU A 244 -14.01 -0.18 11.07
C LEU A 244 -14.13 -0.52 9.59
N LEU A 245 -13.05 -1.02 8.99
CA LEU A 245 -13.06 -1.47 7.59
C LEU A 245 -13.95 -2.70 7.40
N ALA A 246 -13.84 -3.68 8.30
CA ALA A 246 -14.67 -4.89 8.27
C ALA A 246 -16.17 -4.57 8.45
N ARG A 247 -16.50 -3.50 9.17
CA ARG A 247 -17.86 -2.97 9.35
C ARG A 247 -18.31 -2.02 8.24
N GLY A 248 -17.48 -1.73 7.24
CA GLY A 248 -17.79 -0.77 6.17
C GLY A 248 -17.88 0.69 6.64
N VAL A 249 -17.39 1.00 7.84
CA VAL A 249 -17.40 2.35 8.43
C VAL A 249 -16.35 3.25 7.75
N ILE A 250 -15.23 2.66 7.32
CA ILE A 250 -14.17 3.35 6.58
C ILE A 250 -13.81 2.55 5.32
N ASN A 251 -13.38 3.26 4.28
CA ASN A 251 -12.85 2.65 3.05
C ASN A 251 -11.39 3.07 2.76
N GLY A 252 -10.83 3.98 3.57
CA GLY A 252 -9.54 4.62 3.28
C GLY A 252 -9.66 5.77 2.27
N ARG A 253 -8.50 6.24 1.80
CA ARG A 253 -8.35 7.27 0.79
C ARG A 253 -7.42 6.75 -0.29
N GLU A 254 -7.87 6.82 -1.53
CA GLU A 254 -7.05 6.50 -2.68
C GLU A 254 -6.05 7.64 -2.96
N VAL A 255 -4.77 7.33 -3.14
CA VAL A 255 -3.73 8.34 -3.38
C VAL A 255 -2.77 7.93 -4.51
N PRO A 256 -2.77 8.64 -5.66
CA PRO A 256 -3.78 9.62 -6.07
C PRO A 256 -5.13 8.96 -6.39
N ALA A 257 -6.20 9.75 -6.48
CA ALA A 257 -7.51 9.22 -6.86
C ALA A 257 -7.44 8.52 -8.24
N GLY A 258 -8.04 7.34 -8.34
CA GLY A 258 -8.00 6.44 -9.49
C GLY A 258 -6.78 5.51 -9.57
N ALA A 259 -5.87 5.49 -8.59
CA ALA A 259 -4.65 4.67 -8.63
C ALA A 259 -4.77 3.25 -8.02
N GLY A 260 -5.90 2.91 -7.39
CA GLY A 260 -6.05 1.66 -6.62
C GLY A 260 -5.20 1.59 -5.35
N LEU A 261 -4.52 2.67 -4.96
CA LEU A 261 -3.60 2.73 -3.82
C LEU A 261 -4.31 3.31 -2.59
N TRP A 262 -4.66 2.46 -1.62
CA TRP A 262 -5.49 2.86 -0.47
C TRP A 262 -4.67 3.19 0.77
N TYR A 263 -4.94 4.35 1.37
CA TYR A 263 -4.28 4.85 2.57
C TYR A 263 -5.30 5.07 3.70
N PHE A 264 -4.87 4.86 4.94
CA PHE A 264 -5.63 5.19 6.12
C PHE A 264 -5.57 6.68 6.40
N ALA A 265 -4.43 7.34 6.17
CA ALA A 265 -4.16 8.75 6.44
C ALA A 265 -4.36 9.14 7.92
N GLY A 266 -3.85 8.32 8.84
CA GLY A 266 -4.17 8.36 10.28
C GLY A 266 -3.95 9.69 11.02
N LYS A 267 -3.02 10.53 10.54
CA LYS A 267 -2.70 11.84 11.14
C LYS A 267 -3.61 12.98 10.67
N GLU A 268 -4.35 12.80 9.58
CA GLU A 268 -5.25 13.83 9.06
C GLU A 268 -6.45 14.02 9.99
N ASN A 269 -6.98 15.25 10.05
CA ASN A 269 -8.16 15.56 10.86
C ASN A 269 -9.43 15.12 10.15
N VAL A 270 -10.37 14.57 10.92
CA VAL A 270 -11.70 14.20 10.42
C VAL A 270 -12.63 15.41 10.48
N THR A 271 -13.38 15.64 9.40
CA THR A 271 -14.42 16.67 9.35
C THR A 271 -15.68 16.23 10.09
N ARG A 272 -16.51 17.18 10.51
CA ARG A 272 -17.77 16.88 11.20
C ARG A 272 -18.72 16.04 10.34
N ALA A 273 -18.79 16.30 9.03
CA ALA A 273 -19.59 15.51 8.10
C ALA A 273 -19.06 14.07 7.96
N GLN A 274 -17.74 13.90 7.80
CA GLN A 274 -17.13 12.57 7.77
C GLN A 274 -17.42 11.79 9.04
N PHE A 275 -17.38 12.43 10.22
CA PHE A 275 -17.70 11.72 11.44
C PHE A 275 -19.19 11.40 11.61
N ALA A 276 -20.10 12.25 11.13
CA ALA A 276 -21.54 11.94 11.09
C ALA A 276 -21.79 10.65 10.29
N LYS A 277 -21.15 10.51 9.12
CA LYS A 277 -21.16 9.24 8.38
C LYS A 277 -20.63 8.08 9.21
N MET A 278 -19.43 8.22 9.78
CA MET A 278 -18.79 7.14 10.50
C MET A 278 -19.61 6.65 11.69
N ILE A 279 -20.24 7.55 12.46
CA ILE A 279 -21.03 7.16 13.63
C ILE A 279 -22.33 6.45 13.21
N MET A 280 -23.02 6.92 12.15
CA MET A 280 -24.25 6.29 11.67
C MET A 280 -24.01 4.87 11.14
N LEU A 281 -22.90 4.66 10.43
CA LEU A 281 -22.47 3.33 10.00
C LEU A 281 -22.04 2.46 11.19
N ALA A 282 -21.29 3.01 12.15
CA ALA A 282 -20.80 2.25 13.30
C ALA A 282 -21.92 1.72 14.21
N ILE A 283 -23.08 2.39 14.25
CA ILE A 283 -24.24 1.99 15.05
C ILE A 283 -25.32 1.28 14.22
N ASP A 284 -25.05 0.97 12.95
CA ASP A 284 -25.97 0.31 12.01
C ASP A 284 -27.33 1.02 11.89
N ARG A 285 -27.32 2.37 11.80
CA ARG A 285 -28.54 3.20 11.67
C ARG A 285 -28.69 3.94 10.35
N HIS A 286 -27.75 3.78 9.43
CA HIS A 286 -27.85 4.38 8.09
C HIS A 286 -28.93 3.68 7.25
N THR A 287 -29.69 4.46 6.48
CA THR A 287 -30.71 4.00 5.55
C THR A 287 -30.40 4.41 4.11
N PRO A 288 -30.87 3.67 3.08
CA PRO A 288 -30.60 4.05 1.69
C PRO A 288 -31.34 5.31 1.21
N GLU A 289 -32.31 5.82 1.96
CA GLU A 289 -33.13 6.96 1.57
C GLU A 289 -32.42 8.27 1.95
N ILE A 290 -32.41 9.25 1.04
CA ILE A 290 -31.82 10.56 1.35
C ILE A 290 -32.81 11.35 2.20
N ASP A 291 -32.53 11.44 3.49
CA ASP A 291 -33.33 12.20 4.43
C ASP A 291 -33.27 13.71 4.14
N ASN A 292 -34.43 14.37 4.24
CA ASN A 292 -34.59 15.82 4.10
C ASN A 292 -34.02 16.43 2.79
N GLU A 293 -34.06 15.70 1.67
CA GLU A 293 -33.53 16.14 0.36
C GLU A 293 -34.03 17.55 -0.07
N ASP A 294 -35.32 17.86 0.13
CA ASP A 294 -35.89 19.16 -0.26
C ASP A 294 -35.66 20.28 0.76
N ASN A 295 -35.37 19.95 2.03
CA ASN A 295 -35.28 20.92 3.11
C ASN A 295 -34.32 20.47 4.23
N PRO A 296 -32.99 20.56 4.00
CA PRO A 296 -31.99 20.22 5.00
C PRO A 296 -32.19 20.97 6.32
N THR A 297 -31.90 20.32 7.45
CA THR A 297 -32.05 20.92 8.79
C THR A 297 -31.15 22.14 8.97
N PHE A 298 -29.95 22.11 8.40
CA PHE A 298 -28.96 23.17 8.54
C PHE A 298 -28.75 23.93 7.23
N PRO A 299 -28.74 25.29 7.23
CA PRO A 299 -28.59 26.08 6.01
C PRO A 299 -27.27 25.91 5.26
N ASP A 300 -26.23 25.40 5.93
CA ASP A 300 -24.90 25.15 5.35
C ASP A 300 -24.65 23.68 4.96
N VAL A 301 -25.67 22.82 5.09
CA VAL A 301 -25.65 21.44 4.59
C VAL A 301 -26.31 21.44 3.22
N ARG A 302 -25.58 20.93 2.23
CA ARG A 302 -26.12 20.69 0.88
C ARG A 302 -26.67 19.27 0.84
N VAL A 303 -27.53 18.93 -0.12
CA VAL A 303 -27.94 17.54 -0.32
C VAL A 303 -26.75 16.71 -0.77
N TYR A 304 -25.96 17.25 -1.71
CA TYR A 304 -24.76 16.62 -2.26
C TYR A 304 -23.53 17.52 -2.07
N ASP A 305 -22.37 16.91 -1.84
CA ASP A 305 -21.07 17.60 -1.91
C ASP A 305 -20.64 17.88 -3.37
N ALA A 306 -19.46 18.48 -3.54
CA ALA A 306 -18.94 18.83 -4.87
C ALA A 306 -18.68 17.62 -5.78
N ASN A 307 -18.61 16.41 -5.22
CA ASN A 307 -18.38 15.15 -5.92
C ASN A 307 -19.64 14.30 -6.04
N GLY A 308 -20.81 14.83 -5.65
CA GLY A 308 -22.09 14.11 -5.70
C GLY A 308 -22.33 13.18 -4.52
N TYR A 309 -21.59 13.30 -3.42
CA TYR A 309 -21.79 12.49 -2.21
C TYR A 309 -22.92 13.06 -1.35
N PRO A 310 -23.95 12.27 -0.97
CA PRO A 310 -25.07 12.76 -0.18
C PRO A 310 -24.65 13.08 1.27
N TYR A 311 -25.20 14.15 1.84
CA TYR A 311 -25.04 14.50 3.25
C TYR A 311 -26.19 13.96 4.14
N ASP A 312 -26.89 12.93 3.66
CA ASP A 312 -27.94 12.18 4.36
C ASP A 312 -27.55 11.79 5.80
N TYR A 313 -26.32 11.34 6.02
CA TYR A 313 -25.82 10.97 7.36
C TYR A 313 -25.93 12.09 8.41
N ILE A 314 -25.89 13.36 7.99
CA ILE A 314 -26.06 14.49 8.93
C ILE A 314 -27.52 14.59 9.37
N GLU A 315 -28.46 14.43 8.44
CA GLU A 315 -29.89 14.50 8.69
C GLU A 315 -30.36 13.29 9.52
N GLU A 316 -29.88 12.08 9.20
CA GLU A 316 -30.12 10.88 10.01
C GLU A 316 -29.59 11.08 11.45
N ALA A 317 -28.36 11.60 11.59
CA ALA A 317 -27.78 11.86 12.90
C ALA A 317 -28.51 12.98 13.68
N VAL A 318 -29.22 13.89 13.01
CA VAL A 318 -30.12 14.85 13.65
C VAL A 318 -31.39 14.15 14.14
N ALA A 319 -32.00 13.31 13.30
CA ALA A 319 -33.22 12.58 13.63
C ALA A 319 -33.02 11.66 14.85
N GLU A 320 -31.85 11.02 14.94
CA GLU A 320 -31.42 10.18 16.08
C GLU A 320 -30.92 11.01 17.29
N GLY A 321 -30.92 12.35 17.20
CA GLY A 321 -30.52 13.25 18.28
C GLY A 321 -29.02 13.26 18.60
N ILE A 322 -28.20 12.64 17.75
CA ILE A 322 -26.74 12.58 17.85
C ILE A 322 -26.14 13.97 17.58
N VAL A 323 -26.65 14.65 16.55
CA VAL A 323 -26.21 15.98 16.10
C VAL A 323 -27.25 17.05 16.46
N LYS A 324 -26.77 18.25 16.83
CA LYS A 324 -27.62 19.43 17.10
C LYS A 324 -27.16 20.73 16.43
N GLY A 325 -26.07 20.68 15.64
CA GLY A 325 -25.43 21.87 15.09
C GLY A 325 -24.79 22.79 16.13
N TYR A 326 -24.33 23.95 15.66
CA TYR A 326 -23.80 25.04 16.45
C TYR A 326 -24.90 26.00 16.91
N LYS A 327 -24.58 26.85 17.90
CA LYS A 327 -25.52 27.84 18.45
C LYS A 327 -26.04 28.85 17.42
N ASN A 328 -25.31 29.08 16.33
CA ASN A 328 -25.71 29.98 15.24
C ASN A 328 -26.62 29.31 14.20
N GLY A 329 -27.05 28.06 14.43
CA GLY A 329 -27.93 27.32 13.54
C GLY A 329 -27.23 26.62 12.37
N LEU A 330 -25.89 26.64 12.31
CA LEU A 330 -25.11 25.96 11.27
C LEU A 330 -24.60 24.59 11.75
N PHE A 331 -24.30 23.67 10.83
CA PHE A 331 -23.64 22.42 11.15
C PHE A 331 -22.12 22.51 11.10
N GLY A 332 -21.55 23.20 10.12
CA GLY A 332 -20.11 23.24 9.82
C GLY A 332 -19.58 21.92 9.25
N PRO A 333 -20.04 21.43 8.09
CA PRO A 333 -19.70 20.09 7.58
C PRO A 333 -18.21 19.88 7.33
N ASN A 334 -17.52 20.92 6.86
CA ASN A 334 -16.09 20.88 6.53
C ASN A 334 -15.16 21.24 7.70
N ASP A 335 -15.72 21.65 8.84
CA ASP A 335 -14.88 21.92 10.01
C ASP A 335 -14.31 20.62 10.56
N SER A 336 -13.03 20.64 10.95
CA SER A 336 -12.46 19.52 11.71
C SER A 336 -13.16 19.37 13.06
N ILE A 337 -13.61 18.15 13.36
CA ILE A 337 -14.25 17.81 14.62
C ILE A 337 -13.26 17.95 15.78
N THR A 338 -13.71 18.51 16.90
CA THR A 338 -12.92 18.53 18.14
C THR A 338 -13.07 17.22 18.90
N ARG A 339 -12.08 16.86 19.73
CA ARG A 339 -12.13 15.66 20.56
C ARG A 339 -13.35 15.61 21.48
N ALA A 340 -13.77 16.75 22.04
CA ALA A 340 -14.99 16.79 22.87
C ALA A 340 -16.27 16.58 22.06
N GLN A 341 -16.34 17.10 20.82
CA GLN A 341 -17.49 16.87 19.94
C GLN A 341 -17.57 15.41 19.48
N LEU A 342 -16.42 14.81 19.15
CA LEU A 342 -16.31 13.37 18.83
C LEU A 342 -16.92 12.53 19.95
N VAL A 343 -16.48 12.75 21.20
CA VAL A 343 -16.99 12.02 22.36
C VAL A 343 -18.48 12.26 22.60
N LEU A 344 -18.93 13.51 22.49
CA LEU A 344 -20.36 13.84 22.64
C LEU A 344 -21.23 13.06 21.66
N MET A 345 -20.80 12.95 20.40
CA MET A 345 -21.51 12.20 19.36
C MET A 345 -21.45 10.69 19.62
N ILE A 346 -20.33 10.15 20.09
CA ILE A 346 -20.21 8.73 20.49
C ILE A 346 -21.19 8.37 21.62
N VAL A 347 -21.21 9.17 22.69
CA VAL A 347 -22.10 8.94 23.85
C VAL A 347 -23.57 8.98 23.41
N ARG A 348 -23.93 9.90 22.53
CA ARG A 348 -25.29 9.98 21.97
C ARG A 348 -25.61 8.83 21.01
N GLY A 349 -24.67 8.42 20.17
CA GLY A 349 -24.84 7.29 19.25
C GLY A 349 -25.16 6.00 20.00
N ALA A 350 -24.46 5.73 21.11
CA ALA A 350 -24.77 4.60 21.98
C ALA A 350 -26.20 4.67 22.56
N ALA A 351 -26.62 5.86 22.99
CA ALA A 351 -27.97 6.08 23.51
C ALA A 351 -29.06 5.96 22.43
N ALA A 352 -28.78 6.36 21.19
CA ALA A 352 -29.71 6.26 20.05
C ALA A 352 -30.06 4.81 19.69
N VAL A 353 -29.19 3.86 20.04
CA VAL A 353 -29.42 2.42 19.85
C VAL A 353 -29.82 1.68 21.13
N ASP A 354 -30.39 2.41 22.11
CA ASP A 354 -30.86 1.88 23.40
C ASP A 354 -29.77 1.12 24.20
N LYS A 355 -28.50 1.45 23.96
CA LYS A 355 -27.33 0.89 24.67
C LYS A 355 -26.50 2.02 25.29
N PRO A 356 -27.06 2.83 26.20
CA PRO A 356 -26.34 3.95 26.79
C PRO A 356 -25.09 3.46 27.54
N LEU A 357 -23.99 4.19 27.35
CA LEU A 357 -22.73 3.95 28.06
C LEU A 357 -22.89 4.13 29.58
N PRO A 358 -22.03 3.50 30.41
CA PRO A 358 -22.08 3.63 31.86
C PRO A 358 -22.07 5.10 32.30
N THR A 359 -23.02 5.44 33.17
CA THR A 359 -23.11 6.81 33.69
C THR A 359 -21.99 7.02 34.71
N TYR A 360 -21.18 8.05 34.49
CA TYR A 360 -20.17 8.46 35.48
C TYR A 360 -20.85 9.00 36.75
N THR A 361 -20.56 8.38 37.91
CA THR A 361 -21.22 8.68 39.20
C THR A 361 -20.46 9.65 40.10
N GLY A 362 -19.34 10.22 39.65
CA GLY A 362 -18.68 11.33 40.35
C GLY A 362 -17.35 11.02 41.04
N GLY A 363 -16.55 10.11 40.48
CA GLY A 363 -15.21 9.75 40.98
C GLY A 363 -14.15 10.87 40.97
N GLU A 364 -12.89 10.45 41.09
CA GLU A 364 -11.74 11.35 41.04
C GLU A 364 -11.61 12.04 39.68
N ARG A 365 -10.98 13.21 39.69
CA ARG A 365 -10.68 13.95 38.47
C ARG A 365 -9.57 13.22 37.72
N VAL A 366 -9.90 12.71 36.54
CA VAL A 366 -8.93 11.99 35.69
C VAL A 366 -8.10 12.95 34.83
N PHE A 367 -8.75 13.94 34.20
CA PHE A 367 -8.07 14.87 33.28
C PHE A 367 -7.83 16.26 33.89
N THR A 368 -6.59 16.73 33.85
CA THR A 368 -6.15 18.01 34.41
C THR A 368 -6.64 19.23 33.63
N ASP A 369 -7.17 19.05 32.42
CA ASP A 369 -7.70 20.09 31.54
C ASP A 369 -9.22 19.98 31.31
N VAL A 370 -9.90 19.04 31.98
CA VAL A 370 -11.36 18.91 31.97
C VAL A 370 -11.90 19.05 33.40
N PRO A 371 -12.09 20.29 33.91
CA PRO A 371 -12.69 20.51 35.23
C PRO A 371 -14.18 20.13 35.24
N ARG A 372 -14.76 19.87 36.43
CA ARG A 372 -16.20 19.54 36.60
C ARG A 372 -17.15 20.57 35.98
N SER A 373 -16.72 21.82 35.85
CA SER A 373 -17.47 22.91 35.21
C SER A 373 -17.39 22.92 33.68
N HIS A 374 -16.55 22.07 33.07
CA HIS A 374 -16.43 21.99 31.62
C HIS A 374 -17.75 21.50 31.01
N PRO A 375 -18.28 22.15 29.96
CA PRO A 375 -19.59 21.83 29.38
C PRO A 375 -19.77 20.36 28.96
N TYR A 376 -18.68 19.68 28.60
CA TYR A 376 -18.68 18.27 28.19
C TYR A 376 -18.07 17.33 29.23
N TYR A 377 -17.93 17.77 30.49
CA TYR A 377 -17.29 16.97 31.54
C TYR A 377 -17.98 15.61 31.69
N ARG A 378 -19.31 15.58 31.75
CA ARG A 378 -20.05 14.33 31.99
C ARG A 378 -19.85 13.32 30.86
N GLU A 379 -19.94 13.77 29.61
CA GLU A 379 -19.78 12.92 28.43
C GLU A 379 -18.35 12.40 28.30
N ILE A 380 -17.35 13.26 28.55
CA ILE A 380 -15.93 12.84 28.54
C ILE A 380 -15.68 11.78 29.62
N MET A 381 -16.19 12.00 30.84
CA MET A 381 -16.01 11.04 31.93
C MET A 381 -16.80 9.74 31.71
N THR A 382 -17.98 9.79 31.09
CA THR A 382 -18.74 8.60 30.70
C THR A 382 -18.00 7.76 29.67
N ALA A 383 -17.42 8.39 28.64
CA ALA A 383 -16.63 7.66 27.64
C ALA A 383 -15.32 7.10 28.22
N TYR A 384 -14.71 7.79 29.18
CA TYR A 384 -13.56 7.26 29.95
C TYR A 384 -13.96 6.02 30.76
N GLU A 385 -15.05 6.10 31.54
CA GLU A 385 -15.55 4.99 32.35
C GLU A 385 -15.92 3.77 31.49
N ALA A 386 -16.40 4.01 30.27
CA ALA A 386 -16.72 2.97 29.29
C ALA A 386 -15.47 2.34 28.63
N GLY A 387 -14.26 2.86 28.89
CA GLY A 387 -13.04 2.38 28.24
C GLY A 387 -12.88 2.84 26.78
N ILE A 388 -13.66 3.81 26.32
CA ILE A 388 -13.60 4.32 24.94
C ILE A 388 -12.39 5.26 24.74
N LEU A 389 -11.92 5.89 25.81
CA LEU A 389 -10.79 6.82 25.78
C LEU A 389 -9.98 6.76 27.08
N GLY A 390 -8.68 7.10 27.02
CA GLY A 390 -7.78 7.16 28.19
C GLY A 390 -7.01 8.47 28.38
N GLY A 391 -7.09 9.41 27.43
CA GLY A 391 -6.34 10.66 27.46
C GLY A 391 -4.88 10.52 27.00
N TYR A 392 -4.04 11.48 27.39
CA TYR A 392 -2.61 11.53 27.10
C TYR A 392 -1.78 11.21 28.36
N SER A 393 -0.53 10.81 28.17
CA SER A 393 0.41 10.47 29.26
C SER A 393 0.73 11.64 30.20
N ASP A 394 0.45 12.88 29.79
CA ASP A 394 0.56 14.09 30.63
C ASP A 394 -0.68 14.32 31.52
N GLY A 395 -1.65 13.41 31.52
CA GLY A 395 -2.89 13.51 32.29
C GLY A 395 -3.90 14.50 31.70
N THR A 396 -3.78 14.88 30.43
CA THR A 396 -4.74 15.75 29.71
C THR A 396 -5.64 14.96 28.77
N PHE A 397 -6.80 15.52 28.42
CA PHE A 397 -7.69 15.01 27.38
C PHE A 397 -7.65 15.85 26.08
N ARG A 398 -7.33 17.14 26.18
CA ARG A 398 -7.26 18.14 25.11
C ARG A 398 -8.60 18.31 24.35
N PRO A 399 -9.69 18.71 25.04
CA PRO A 399 -11.05 18.67 24.50
C PRO A 399 -11.26 19.49 23.21
N TYR A 400 -10.53 20.60 23.05
CA TYR A 400 -10.67 21.52 21.91
C TYR A 400 -9.70 21.21 20.76
N SER A 401 -8.77 20.26 20.94
CA SER A 401 -7.90 19.82 19.84
C SER A 401 -8.70 19.10 18.77
N LYS A 402 -8.27 19.23 17.52
CA LYS A 402 -8.87 18.52 16.39
C LYS A 402 -8.61 17.01 16.51
N ALA A 403 -9.59 16.21 16.17
CA ALA A 403 -9.45 14.76 16.21
C ALA A 403 -8.90 14.25 14.88
N SER A 404 -7.73 13.62 14.93
CA SER A 404 -7.18 12.89 13.79
C SER A 404 -7.94 11.59 13.52
N ARG A 405 -7.77 11.03 12.32
CA ARG A 405 -8.32 9.75 11.89
C ARG A 405 -7.95 8.61 12.84
N ASN A 406 -6.73 8.60 13.39
CA ASN A 406 -6.32 7.68 14.46
C ASN A 406 -7.23 7.76 15.70
N HIS A 407 -7.48 8.98 16.19
CA HIS A 407 -8.30 9.18 17.39
C HIS A 407 -9.76 8.75 17.14
N VAL A 408 -10.29 9.13 15.98
CA VAL A 408 -11.65 8.75 15.57
C VAL A 408 -11.76 7.25 15.45
N ALA A 409 -10.82 6.59 14.75
CA ALA A 409 -10.87 5.17 14.53
C ALA A 409 -10.83 4.38 15.83
N LYS A 410 -9.91 4.72 16.74
CA LYS A 410 -9.82 4.08 18.05
C LYS A 410 -11.12 4.23 18.83
N MET A 411 -11.61 5.45 19.04
CA MET A 411 -12.81 5.67 19.85
C MET A 411 -14.07 5.06 19.24
N THR A 412 -14.21 5.05 17.91
CA THR A 412 -15.35 4.43 17.23
C THR A 412 -15.27 2.90 17.27
N ALA A 413 -14.09 2.31 17.15
CA ALA A 413 -13.93 0.85 17.30
C ALA A 413 -14.25 0.39 18.72
N GLU A 414 -13.83 1.14 19.75
CA GLU A 414 -14.20 0.84 21.14
C GLU A 414 -15.70 0.98 21.38
N LEU A 415 -16.36 1.98 20.77
CA LEU A 415 -17.82 2.07 20.80
C LEU A 415 -18.46 0.80 20.23
N ILE A 416 -18.03 0.33 19.05
CA ILE A 416 -18.54 -0.89 18.44
C ILE A 416 -18.35 -2.08 19.40
N GLY A 417 -17.17 -2.21 20.01
CA GLY A 417 -16.90 -3.23 21.02
C GLY A 417 -17.88 -3.18 22.20
N CYS A 418 -18.14 -1.99 22.76
CA CYS A 418 -19.15 -1.80 23.80
C CYS A 418 -20.56 -2.20 23.33
N LEU A 419 -20.95 -1.85 22.10
CA LEU A 419 -22.27 -2.17 21.55
C LEU A 419 -22.45 -3.67 21.31
N ASP A 420 -21.38 -4.38 20.93
CA ASP A 420 -21.39 -5.83 20.72
C ASP A 420 -21.34 -6.64 22.02
N GLY A 421 -21.11 -5.98 23.17
CA GLY A 421 -20.92 -6.63 24.46
C GLY A 421 -19.54 -7.27 24.62
N ALA A 422 -18.56 -6.88 23.80
CA ALA A 422 -17.17 -7.25 24.02
C ALA A 422 -16.61 -6.47 25.23
N THR A 423 -15.84 -7.14 26.09
CA THR A 423 -15.12 -6.47 27.17
C THR A 423 -13.95 -5.69 26.58
N PRO A 424 -13.78 -4.39 26.87
CA PRO A 424 -12.64 -3.65 26.36
C PRO A 424 -11.33 -4.30 26.85
N PRO A 425 -10.31 -4.44 26.01
CA PRO A 425 -9.05 -5.06 26.40
C PRO A 425 -8.39 -4.29 27.55
N GLU A 426 -8.10 -4.98 28.65
CA GLU A 426 -7.37 -4.40 29.78
C GLU A 426 -6.00 -3.85 29.30
N GLY A 427 -5.74 -2.57 29.58
CA GLY A 427 -4.40 -1.98 29.47
C GLY A 427 -4.00 -1.33 28.14
N THR A 428 -4.94 -0.81 27.33
CA THR A 428 -4.64 -0.23 26.00
C THR A 428 -4.54 1.30 25.93
N PHE A 429 -4.32 2.01 27.05
CA PHE A 429 -4.19 3.48 27.06
C PHE A 429 -2.83 3.99 27.50
#